data_AF-A0A1F5Z7Q2-F1
#
_entry.id   AF-A0A1F5Z7Q2-F1
#
_cell.length_a   1.000
_cell.length_b   1.000
_cell.length_c   1.000
_cell.angle_alpha   90.00
_cell.angle_beta   90.00
_cell.angle_gamma   90.00
#
_symmetry.space_group_name_H-M   'P 1'
#
loop_
_entity.id
_entity.type
_entity.pdbx_description
1 polymer ?
#
loop_
_entity_poly.entity_id
_entity_poly.type
_entity_poly.pdbx_seq_one_letter_code
_entity_poly.pdbx_strand_id
1 'polypeptide(L)' 'MDFAKQALTYVFLIIPAVFAAVVMFQGVTKYQAGNKEGGVAIGFGLFMLLLVVATYFMFIR' A
#
# COMPACT_ATOMS: atom_id res chain seq x y z
N MET A 1 6.17 25.40 10.28
CA MET A 1 5.58 24.15 9.76
C MET A 1 4.81 23.51 10.89
N ASP A 2 3.53 23.23 10.66
CA ASP A 2 2.65 22.63 11.65
C ASP A 2 2.99 21.13 11.76
N PHE A 3 3.78 20.78 12.79
CA PHE A 3 4.24 19.41 13.05
C PHE A 3 3.09 18.41 13.09
N ALA A 4 1.91 18.82 13.57
CA ALA A 4 0.73 17.97 13.65
C ALA A 4 0.20 17.59 12.26
N LYS A 5 0.17 18.54 11.32
CA LYS A 5 -0.24 18.28 9.93
C LYS A 5 0.72 17.33 9.23
N GLN A 6 2.01 17.53 9.41
CA GLN A 6 3.04 16.70 8.78
C GLN A 6 3.00 15.26 9.32
N ALA A 7 2.86 15.10 10.64
CA ALA A 7 2.70 13.78 11.27
C ALA A 7 1.44 13.05 10.77
N LEU A 8 0.31 13.75 10.67
CA LEU A 8 -0.92 13.21 10.09
C LEU A 8 -0.70 12.71 8.66
N THR A 9 -0.07 13.52 7.80
CA THR A 9 0.21 13.12 6.41
C THR A 9 1.05 11.84 6.33
N TYR A 10 2.09 11.69 7.17
CA TYR A 10 2.89 10.47 7.21
C TYR A 10 2.10 9.25 7.73
N VAL A 11 1.29 9.41 8.77
CA VAL A 11 0.44 8.32 9.30
C VAL A 11 -0.54 7.83 8.22
N PHE A 12 -1.17 8.76 7.50
CA PHE A 12 -2.05 8.44 6.37
C PHE A 12 -1.35 7.81 5.17
N LEU A 13 -0.02 7.84 5.12
CA LEU A 13 0.77 7.19 4.07
C LEU A 13 1.29 5.82 4.50
N ILE A 14 1.73 5.71 5.76
CA ILE A 14 2.26 4.47 6.33
C ILE A 14 1.18 3.41 6.46
N ILE A 15 -0.02 3.76 6.94
CA ILE A 15 -1.10 2.78 7.13
C ILE A 15 -1.47 2.10 5.79
N PRO A 16 -1.76 2.84 4.70
CA PRO A 16 -2.05 2.21 3.42
C PRO A 16 -0.85 1.43 2.84
N ALA A 17 0.39 1.88 3.07
CA ALA A 17 1.57 1.15 2.62
C ALA A 17 1.69 -0.22 3.28
N VAL A 18 1.52 -0.27 4.61
CA VAL A 18 1.54 -1.52 5.38
C VAL A 18 0.39 -2.43 4.97
N PHE A 19 -0.81 -1.86 4.80
CA PHE A 19 -1.96 -2.61 4.31
C PHE A 19 -1.69 -3.25 2.93
N ALA A 20 -1.17 -2.48 1.98
CA ALA A 20 -0.83 -2.97 0.65
C ALA A 20 0.22 -4.09 0.69
N ALA A 21 1.24 -3.95 1.55
CA ALA A 21 2.26 -5.00 1.75
C ALA A 21 1.66 -6.30 2.30
N VAL A 22 0.74 -6.21 3.27
CA VAL A 22 0.05 -7.38 3.83
C VAL A 22 -0.84 -8.05 2.78
N VAL A 23 -1.58 -7.27 1.99
CA VAL A 23 -2.42 -7.80 0.91
C VAL A 23 -1.58 -8.48 -0.16
N MET A 24 -0.44 -7.90 -0.53
CA MET A 24 0.52 -8.56 -1.44
C MET A 24 1.03 -9.87 -0.86
N PHE A 25 1.43 -9.89 0.41
CA PHE A 25 1.92 -11.11 1.06
C PHE A 25 0.86 -12.22 1.03
N GLN A 26 -0.39 -11.90 1.39
CA GLN A 26 -1.50 -12.84 1.28
C GLN A 26 -1.78 -13.26 -0.18
N GLY A 27 -1.59 -12.35 -1.13
CA GLY A 27 -1.72 -12.66 -2.54
C GLY A 27 -0.66 -13.64 -3.03
N VAL A 28 0.59 -13.46 -2.62
CA VAL A 28 1.71 -14.37 -2.93
C VAL A 28 1.44 -15.75 -2.36
N THR A 29 1.04 -15.86 -1.09
CA THR A 29 0.75 -17.17 -0.49
C THR A 29 -0.42 -17.88 -1.17
N LYS A 30 -1.50 -17.16 -1.50
CA LYS A 30 -2.62 -17.71 -2.27
C LYS A 30 -2.22 -18.13 -3.68
N TYR A 31 -1.39 -17.34 -4.36
CA TYR A 31 -0.92 -17.63 -5.72
C TYR A 31 -0.06 -18.89 -5.75
N GLN A 32 0.85 -19.03 -4.78
CA GLN A 32 1.67 -20.24 -4.62
C GLN A 32 0.83 -21.49 -4.31
N ALA A 33 -0.29 -21.34 -3.61
CA ALA A 33 -1.25 -22.41 -3.36
C ALA A 33 -2.13 -22.76 -4.59
N GLY A 34 -1.92 -22.12 -5.75
CA GLY A 34 -2.70 -22.35 -6.97
C GLY A 34 -4.06 -21.64 -7.01
N ASN A 35 -4.35 -20.77 -6.04
CA ASN A 35 -5.61 -20.02 -5.99
C ASN A 35 -5.54 -18.80 -6.91
N LYS A 36 -6.49 -18.70 -7.86
CA LYS A 36 -6.59 -17.58 -8.82
C LYS A 36 -6.75 -16.22 -8.14
N GLU A 37 -7.35 -16.18 -6.96
CA GLU A 37 -7.49 -14.97 -6.14
C GLU A 37 -6.14 -14.35 -5.74
N GLY A 38 -5.07 -15.15 -5.65
CA GLY A 38 -3.75 -14.67 -5.27
C GLY A 38 -3.20 -13.63 -6.25
N GLY A 39 -3.39 -13.86 -7.55
CA GLY A 39 -2.99 -12.89 -8.58
C GLY A 39 -3.74 -11.56 -8.46
N VAL A 40 -5.03 -11.60 -8.11
CA VAL A 40 -5.85 -10.40 -7.90
C VAL A 40 -5.36 -9.62 -6.68
N ALA A 41 -5.07 -10.30 -5.57
CA ALA A 41 -4.56 -9.66 -4.36
C ALA A 41 -3.16 -9.03 -4.58
N ILE A 42 -2.27 -9.69 -5.32
CA ILE A 42 -0.97 -9.12 -5.71
C ILE A 42 -1.17 -7.85 -6.54
N GLY A 43 -2.03 -7.90 -7.57
CA GLY A 43 -2.31 -6.76 -8.44
C GLY A 43 -2.91 -5.58 -7.69
N PHE A 44 -3.88 -5.85 -6.80
CA PHE A 44 -4.50 -4.83 -5.97
C PHE A 44 -3.50 -4.19 -4.99
N GLY A 45 -2.65 -4.98 -4.36
CA GLY A 45 -1.61 -4.46 -3.46
C GLY A 45 -0.58 -3.61 -4.20
N LEU A 46 -0.15 -4.02 -5.39
CA LEU A 46 0.71 -3.21 -6.27
C LEU A 46 0.06 -1.88 -6.66
N PHE A 47 -1.22 -1.90 -7.03
CA PHE A 47 -1.98 -0.70 -7.35
C PHE A 47 -2.07 0.26 -6.15
N MET A 48 -2.35 -0.26 -4.95
CA MET A 48 -2.35 0.57 -3.74
C MET A 48 -0.98 1.16 -3.42
N LEU A 49 0.12 0.40 -3.58
CA LEU A 49 1.46 0.94 -3.39
C LEU A 49 1.77 2.08 -4.36
N LEU A 50 1.35 1.96 -5.63
CA LEU A 50 1.51 3.05 -6.60
C LEU A 50 0.76 4.32 -6.17
N LEU A 51 -0.46 4.19 -5.63
CA LEU A 51 -1.21 5.33 -5.11
C LEU A 51 -0.51 5.98 -3.90
N VAL A 52 0.05 5.19 -2.99
CA VAL A 52 0.83 5.68 -1.85
C VAL A 52 2.04 6.47 -2.34
N VAL A 53 2.79 5.93 -3.29
CA VAL A 53 3.96 6.59 -3.87
C VAL A 53 3.55 7.89 -4.58
N ALA A 54 2.47 7.87 -5.36
CA ALA A 54 1.96 9.08 -6.02
C ALA A 54 1.55 10.16 -5.00
N THR A 55 0.87 9.76 -3.92
CA THR A 55 0.46 10.68 -2.84
C THR A 55 1.67 11.28 -2.13
N TYR A 56 2.72 10.51 -1.88
CA TYR A 56 3.97 11.03 -1.33
C TYR A 56 4.55 12.16 -2.19
N PHE A 57 4.62 11.95 -3.52
CA PHE A 57 5.14 12.95 -4.44
C PHE A 57 4.24 14.17 -4.63
N MET A 58 2.92 14.04 -4.46
CA MET A 58 1.99 15.17 -4.61
C MET A 58 1.89 16.05 -3.36
N PHE A 59 2.04 15.47 -2.16
CA PHE A 59 1.70 16.17 -0.90
C PHE A 59 2.87 16.35 0.06
N ILE A 60 3.96 15.59 -0.06
CA ILE A 60 5.09 15.64 0.88
C ILE A 60 6.35 16.21 0.23
N ARG A 61 6.66 15.85 -1.02
CA ARG A 61 7.77 16.45 -1.78
C ARG A 61 7.38 17.83 -2.31
#